data_AF-A0A536HV76-F1
#
_entry.id   AF-A0A536HV76-F1
#
_cell.length_a   1.000
_cell.length_b   1.000
_cell.length_c   1.000
_cell.angle_alpha   90.00
_cell.angle_beta   90.00
_cell.angle_gamma   90.00
#
_symmetry.space_group_name_H-M   'P 1'
#
loop_
_entity.id
_entity.type
_entity.pdbx_description
1 polymer ?
#
loop_
_entity_poly.entity_id
_entity_poly.type
_entity_poly.pdbx_seq_one_letter_code
_entity_poly.pdbx_strand_id
1 'polypeptide(L)'
;MREIAMVVKDVLDELKLPSYAKTSGVSGMHILTPIVIELPFPEVRRFAKAVAVEVANRVPKIATTTWVVKDRTGVFVDYGQNAFDRTIASAYSIRPMADARASAPLRWDEVPDVRPEAFTLETMRDRVAKVGDLTADIWQHRADLKPLFKTLKLKDPVVDDRVLVRPSRPWTEDEQRAWRERGRGSSWNRGTSRRPPKSEERKDAGPAENSD
;
A
#
# COMPACT_ATOMS: atom_id res chain seq x y z
N MET A 1 -9.31 3.90 -14.88
CA MET A 1 -8.14 3.49 -14.08
C MET A 1 -6.85 4.13 -14.59
N ARG A 2 -6.49 3.91 -15.87
CA ARG A 2 -5.24 4.41 -16.47
C ARG A 2 -5.11 5.93 -16.39
N GLU A 3 -6.16 6.67 -16.75
CA GLU A 3 -6.22 8.13 -16.61
C GLU A 3 -5.89 8.60 -15.18
N ILE A 4 -6.49 7.95 -14.18
CA ILE A 4 -6.24 8.28 -12.77
C ILE A 4 -4.82 7.92 -12.36
N ALA A 5 -4.27 6.81 -12.88
CA ALA A 5 -2.87 6.47 -12.66
C ALA A 5 -1.92 7.52 -13.23
N MET A 6 -2.24 8.13 -14.38
CA MET A 6 -1.49 9.25 -14.93
C MET A 6 -1.58 10.50 -14.05
N VAL A 7 -2.76 10.83 -13.52
CA VAL A 7 -2.89 11.95 -12.56
C VAL A 7 -2.11 11.69 -11.27
N VAL A 8 -2.11 10.46 -10.77
CA VAL A 8 -1.27 10.09 -9.62
C VAL A 8 0.21 10.29 -9.97
N LYS A 9 0.65 9.88 -11.17
CA LYS A 9 2.01 10.13 -11.66
C LYS A 9 2.34 11.61 -11.63
N ASP A 10 1.48 12.46 -12.19
CA ASP A 10 1.71 13.91 -12.27
C ASP A 10 1.86 14.52 -10.87
N VAL A 11 0.99 14.15 -9.92
CA VAL A 11 1.10 14.60 -8.52
C VAL A 11 2.41 14.14 -7.88
N LEU A 12 2.82 12.89 -8.12
CA LEU A 12 4.08 12.36 -7.59
C LEU A 12 5.31 13.04 -8.23
N ASP A 13 5.28 13.31 -9.53
CA ASP A 13 6.34 13.99 -10.26
C ASP A 13 6.51 15.44 -9.76
N GLU A 14 5.42 16.16 -9.51
CA GLU A 14 5.45 17.50 -8.89
C GLU A 14 6.07 17.48 -7.49
N LEU A 15 5.80 16.42 -6.72
CA LEU A 15 6.43 16.18 -5.42
C LEU A 15 7.86 15.64 -5.54
N LYS A 16 8.36 15.41 -6.77
CA LYS A 16 9.64 14.76 -7.07
C LYS A 16 9.79 13.40 -6.41
N LEU A 17 8.67 12.68 -6.26
CA LEU A 17 8.62 11.34 -5.72
C LEU A 17 8.78 10.32 -6.84
N PRO A 18 9.77 9.42 -6.74
CA PRO A 18 9.89 8.32 -7.69
C PRO A 18 8.66 7.42 -7.57
N SER A 19 8.18 6.96 -8.71
CA SER A 19 6.94 6.22 -8.80
C SER A 19 7.07 5.09 -9.82
N TYR A 20 6.60 3.91 -9.45
CA TYR A 20 6.70 2.68 -10.23
C TYR A 20 5.29 2.09 -10.41
N ALA A 21 4.84 2.02 -11.66
CA ALA A 21 3.51 1.51 -11.98
C ALA A 21 3.53 -0.01 -12.18
N LYS A 22 2.46 -0.67 -11.75
CA LYS A 22 2.17 -2.06 -12.12
C LYS A 22 0.68 -2.32 -12.23
N THR A 23 0.29 -3.28 -13.07
CA THR A 23 -1.08 -3.81 -13.02
C THR A 23 -1.30 -4.53 -11.69
N SER A 24 -2.51 -4.52 -11.15
CA SER A 24 -2.81 -5.38 -10.00
C SER A 24 -2.89 -6.85 -10.40
N GLY A 25 -3.15 -7.15 -11.68
CA GLY A 25 -3.51 -8.48 -12.18
C GLY A 25 -4.97 -8.85 -11.89
N VAL A 26 -5.82 -7.86 -11.60
CA VAL A 26 -7.30 -7.99 -11.65
C VAL A 26 -7.83 -6.80 -12.44
N SER A 27 -8.46 -5.81 -11.80
CA SER A 27 -9.07 -4.63 -12.45
C SER A 27 -8.38 -3.30 -12.15
N GLY A 28 -7.32 -3.30 -11.34
CA GLY A 28 -6.69 -2.11 -10.79
C GLY A 28 -5.23 -1.93 -11.21
N MET A 29 -4.64 -0.85 -10.72
CA MET A 29 -3.21 -0.54 -10.83
C MET A 29 -2.66 -0.20 -9.46
N HIS A 30 -1.42 -0.58 -9.21
CA HIS A 30 -0.68 -0.17 -8.02
C HIS A 30 0.45 0.75 -8.47
N ILE A 31 0.67 1.82 -7.70
CA ILE A 31 1.78 2.74 -7.89
C ILE A 31 2.60 2.68 -6.61
N LEU A 32 3.87 2.33 -6.75
CA LEU A 32 4.80 2.15 -5.66
C LEU A 32 5.77 3.34 -5.63
N THR A 33 5.94 3.96 -4.46
CA THR A 33 6.93 5.01 -4.22
C THR A 33 7.88 4.50 -3.14
N PRO A 34 9.15 4.23 -3.46
CA PRO A 34 10.14 3.82 -2.47
C PRO A 34 10.48 5.00 -1.54
N ILE A 35 10.44 4.76 -0.23
CA ILE A 35 10.68 5.79 0.79
C ILE A 35 11.78 5.39 1.76
N VAL A 36 12.39 6.39 2.41
CA VAL A 36 13.24 6.16 3.58
C VAL A 36 12.36 5.63 4.73
N ILE A 37 12.82 4.59 5.43
CA ILE A 37 12.04 3.87 6.43
C ILE A 37 12.09 4.59 7.79
N GLU A 38 11.67 5.85 7.85
CA GLU A 38 11.79 6.70 9.04
C GLU A 38 10.46 7.12 9.66
N LEU A 39 9.36 6.82 8.97
CA LEU A 39 8.02 7.18 9.40
C LEU A 39 7.23 5.93 9.81
N PRO A 40 6.47 5.98 10.91
CA PRO A 40 5.57 4.90 11.27
C PRO A 40 4.38 4.84 10.30
N PHE A 41 3.72 3.68 10.20
CA PHE A 41 2.57 3.46 9.31
C PHE A 41 1.49 4.55 9.34
N PRO A 42 1.07 5.10 10.51
CA PRO A 42 0.08 6.17 10.54
C PRO A 42 0.51 7.44 9.79
N GLU A 43 1.79 7.80 9.85
CA GLU A 43 2.33 8.98 9.16
C GLU A 43 2.44 8.77 7.66
N VAL A 44 2.92 7.60 7.22
CA VAL A 44 2.95 7.23 5.80
C VAL A 44 1.53 7.22 5.22
N ARG A 45 0.56 6.65 5.96
CA ARG A 45 -0.86 6.65 5.55
C ARG A 45 -1.44 8.06 5.50
N ARG A 46 -1.07 8.95 6.44
CA ARG A 46 -1.50 10.35 6.45
C ARG A 46 -0.99 11.09 5.21
N PHE A 47 0.28 10.89 4.86
CA PHE A 47 0.86 11.41 3.63
C PHE A 47 0.13 10.89 2.39
N ALA A 48 -0.04 9.57 2.27
CA ALA A 48 -0.75 8.94 1.15
C ALA A 48 -2.19 9.43 1.01
N LYS A 49 -2.88 9.71 2.13
CA LYS A 49 -4.23 10.31 2.12
C LYS A 49 -4.21 11.70 1.51
N ALA A 50 -3.23 12.54 1.83
CA ALA A 50 -3.14 13.88 1.27
C ALA A 50 -2.88 13.84 -0.25
N VAL A 51 -2.00 12.94 -0.71
CA VAL A 51 -1.81 12.68 -2.15
C VAL A 51 -3.12 12.23 -2.81
N ALA A 52 -3.85 11.30 -2.19
CA ALA A 52 -5.14 10.83 -2.71
C ALA A 52 -6.19 11.94 -2.81
N VAL A 53 -6.23 12.87 -1.85
CA VAL A 53 -7.10 14.06 -1.88
C VAL A 53 -6.70 14.98 -3.03
N GLU A 54 -5.41 15.23 -3.22
CA GLU A 54 -4.92 16.07 -4.32
C GLU A 54 -5.28 15.47 -5.70
N VAL A 55 -5.12 14.15 -5.87
CA VAL A 55 -5.54 13.45 -7.09
C VAL A 55 -7.05 13.59 -7.29
N ALA A 56 -7.85 13.41 -6.25
CA ALA A 56 -9.30 13.57 -6.34
C ALA A 56 -9.72 15.00 -6.70
N ASN A 57 -9.00 16.03 -6.23
CA ASN A 57 -9.26 17.43 -6.59
C ASN A 57 -9.00 17.73 -8.07
N ARG A 58 -8.03 17.04 -8.70
CA ARG A 58 -7.69 17.23 -10.13
C ARG A 58 -8.66 16.52 -11.06
N VAL A 59 -9.23 15.40 -10.64
CA VAL A 59 -10.17 14.61 -11.44
C VAL A 59 -11.45 14.26 -10.67
N PRO A 60 -12.21 15.27 -10.20
CA PRO A 60 -13.34 15.07 -9.29
C PRO A 60 -14.51 14.28 -9.90
N LYS A 61 -14.56 14.18 -11.24
CA LYS A 61 -15.58 13.42 -11.97
C LYS A 61 -15.33 11.91 -11.97
N ILE A 62 -14.08 11.48 -11.76
CA ILE A 62 -13.67 10.08 -11.93
C ILE A 62 -12.85 9.52 -10.78
N ALA A 63 -12.42 10.33 -9.80
CA ALA A 63 -11.72 9.87 -8.59
C ALA A 63 -12.41 10.33 -7.30
N THR A 64 -12.36 9.50 -6.26
CA THR A 64 -12.95 9.81 -4.95
C THR A 64 -12.08 9.30 -3.79
N THR A 65 -12.14 9.99 -2.66
CA THR A 65 -11.60 9.51 -1.37
C THR A 65 -12.68 8.97 -0.43
N THR A 66 -13.93 8.89 -0.88
CA THR A 66 -15.06 8.41 -0.09
C THR A 66 -14.92 6.92 0.19
N TRP A 67 -14.88 6.53 1.46
CA TRP A 67 -14.68 5.12 1.82
C TRP A 67 -15.96 4.27 1.66
N VAL A 68 -17.15 4.86 1.74
CA VAL A 68 -18.43 4.15 1.62
C VAL A 68 -18.72 3.83 0.16
N VAL A 69 -18.70 2.54 -0.20
CA VAL A 69 -18.87 2.06 -1.59
C VAL A 69 -20.18 2.53 -2.23
N LYS A 70 -21.27 2.59 -1.46
CA LYS A 70 -22.61 3.00 -1.94
C LYS A 70 -22.65 4.46 -2.43
N ASP A 71 -21.77 5.31 -1.91
CA ASP A 71 -21.76 6.75 -2.20
C ASP A 71 -20.63 7.13 -3.16
N ARG A 72 -19.91 6.14 -3.72
CA ARG A 72 -18.79 6.38 -4.64
C ARG A 72 -19.32 6.59 -6.05
N THR A 73 -18.96 7.75 -6.61
CA THR A 73 -18.91 7.93 -8.07
C THR A 73 -17.43 8.05 -8.44
N GLY A 74 -16.94 7.17 -9.33
CA GLY A 74 -15.53 7.12 -9.74
C GLY A 74 -14.67 6.09 -8.99
N VAL A 75 -13.37 6.08 -9.28
CA VAL A 75 -12.37 5.15 -8.76
C VAL A 75 -11.80 5.66 -7.43
N PHE A 76 -11.68 4.76 -6.46
CA PHE A 76 -11.12 5.07 -5.15
C PHE A 76 -9.59 4.99 -5.17
N VAL A 77 -8.90 6.08 -4.80
CA VAL A 77 -7.46 6.05 -4.56
C VAL A 77 -7.24 5.50 -3.14
N ASP A 78 -6.95 4.20 -3.06
CA ASP A 78 -6.90 3.46 -1.79
C ASP A 78 -5.63 3.74 -0.97
N TYR A 79 -5.58 4.91 -0.35
CA TYR A 79 -4.55 5.24 0.63
C TYR A 79 -4.58 4.30 1.86
N GLY A 80 -5.68 3.58 2.07
CA GLY A 80 -5.87 2.62 3.16
C GLY A 80 -4.97 1.38 3.06
N GLN A 81 -4.39 1.11 1.89
CA GLN A 81 -3.36 0.08 1.71
C GLN A 81 -2.05 0.39 2.46
N ASN A 82 -1.83 1.64 2.87
CA ASN A 82 -0.67 2.04 3.67
C ASN A 82 -0.88 1.85 5.18
N ALA A 83 -1.97 1.22 5.60
CA ALA A 83 -2.13 0.81 6.99
C ALA A 83 -1.28 -0.44 7.28
N PHE A 84 -1.01 -0.67 8.57
CA PHE A 84 -0.40 -1.92 9.02
C PHE A 84 -1.28 -3.11 8.63
N ASP A 85 -0.64 -4.25 8.33
CA ASP A 85 -1.29 -5.53 8.01
C ASP A 85 -2.26 -5.47 6.79
N ARG A 86 -1.85 -4.73 5.76
CA ARG A 86 -2.54 -4.69 4.47
C ARG A 86 -1.83 -5.56 3.44
N THR A 87 -2.61 -6.32 2.67
CA THR A 87 -2.09 -7.21 1.65
C THR A 87 -1.97 -6.48 0.31
N ILE A 88 -0.80 -6.60 -0.31
CA ILE A 88 -0.55 -6.11 -1.67
C ILE A 88 0.10 -7.23 -2.48
N ALA A 89 -0.44 -7.53 -3.65
CA ALA A 89 0.19 -8.46 -4.58
C ALA A 89 1.58 -7.91 -4.96
N SER A 90 2.63 -8.73 -4.81
CA SER A 90 3.99 -8.33 -5.18
C SER A 90 4.12 -8.15 -6.69
N ALA A 91 5.13 -7.39 -7.14
CA ALA A 91 5.51 -7.37 -8.55
C ALA A 91 5.79 -8.78 -9.05
N TYR A 92 5.36 -9.09 -10.28
CA TYR A 92 5.49 -10.38 -10.96
C TYR A 92 4.72 -11.56 -10.33
N SER A 93 3.98 -11.36 -9.22
CA SER A 93 3.13 -12.41 -8.67
C SER A 93 1.99 -12.78 -9.63
N ILE A 94 1.76 -14.08 -9.80
CA ILE A 94 0.60 -14.60 -10.52
C ILE A 94 -0.64 -14.45 -9.65
N ARG A 95 -1.74 -14.03 -10.28
CA ARG A 95 -3.05 -13.89 -9.63
C ARG A 95 -3.89 -15.14 -9.90
N PRO A 96 -4.76 -15.54 -8.96
CA PRO A 96 -5.66 -16.69 -9.13
C PRO A 96 -6.84 -16.30 -10.04
N MET A 97 -6.53 -15.95 -11.28
CA MET A 97 -7.47 -15.67 -12.37
C MET A 97 -7.42 -16.81 -13.37
N ALA A 98 -8.48 -17.01 -14.16
CA ALA A 98 -8.56 -18.10 -15.13
C ALA A 98 -7.42 -18.08 -16.17
N ASP A 99 -6.89 -16.89 -16.48
CA ASP A 99 -5.78 -16.69 -17.42
C ASP A 99 -4.40 -16.60 -16.75
N ALA A 100 -4.31 -16.88 -15.45
CA ALA A 100 -3.07 -16.80 -14.67
C ALA A 100 -2.32 -15.47 -14.87
N ARG A 101 -3.06 -14.35 -14.95
CA ARG A 101 -2.45 -13.02 -15.17
C ARG A 101 -1.57 -12.58 -14.00
N ALA A 102 -0.49 -11.86 -14.31
CA ALA A 102 0.47 -11.36 -13.36
C ALA A 102 0.16 -9.93 -12.88
N SER A 103 0.64 -9.58 -11.69
CA SER A 103 0.79 -8.19 -11.29
C SER A 103 2.06 -7.62 -11.94
N ALA A 104 1.93 -7.12 -13.16
CA ALA A 104 3.05 -6.81 -14.05
C ALA A 104 3.54 -5.37 -13.90
N PRO A 105 4.83 -5.15 -13.58
CA PRO A 105 5.47 -3.84 -13.68
C PRO A 105 5.44 -3.28 -15.10
N LEU A 106 5.27 -1.96 -15.18
CA LEU A 106 5.11 -1.20 -16.41
C LEU A 106 6.05 0.00 -16.42
N ARG A 107 6.48 0.38 -17.61
CA ARG A 107 6.99 1.72 -17.85
C ARG A 107 5.80 2.68 -17.91
N TRP A 108 6.03 3.95 -17.56
CA TRP A 108 4.94 4.93 -17.50
C TRP A 108 4.32 5.25 -18.87
N ASP A 109 5.09 5.15 -19.95
CA ASP A 109 4.61 5.31 -21.32
C ASP A 109 3.68 4.18 -21.78
N GLU A 110 3.74 2.99 -21.15
CA GLU A 110 2.85 1.87 -21.44
C GLU A 110 1.47 2.01 -20.74
N VAL A 111 1.37 2.83 -19.69
CA VAL A 111 0.19 2.90 -18.81
C VAL A 111 -1.10 3.30 -19.55
N PRO A 112 -1.14 4.27 -20.48
CA PRO A 112 -2.36 4.68 -21.17
C PRO A 112 -3.04 3.56 -21.98
N ASP A 113 -2.25 2.63 -22.53
CA ASP A 113 -2.72 1.59 -23.45
C ASP A 113 -2.69 0.17 -22.85
N VAL A 114 -2.30 0.05 -21.58
CA VAL A 114 -2.02 -1.25 -20.96
C VAL A 114 -3.24 -2.16 -20.90
N ARG A 115 -3.13 -3.39 -21.44
CA ARG A 115 -4.12 -4.46 -21.26
C ARG A 115 -3.60 -5.51 -20.27
N PRO A 116 -4.13 -5.58 -19.03
CA PRO A 116 -3.66 -6.54 -18.03
C PRO A 116 -3.67 -8.01 -18.49
N GLU A 117 -4.60 -8.36 -19.38
CA GLU A 117 -4.75 -9.69 -20.01
C GLU A 117 -3.51 -10.12 -20.80
N ALA A 118 -2.68 -9.16 -21.25
CA ALA A 118 -1.46 -9.46 -21.99
C ALA A 118 -0.32 -9.97 -21.10
N PHE A 119 -0.44 -9.87 -19.78
CA PHE A 119 0.58 -10.28 -18.83
C PHE A 119 0.14 -11.53 -18.09
N THR A 120 0.55 -12.69 -18.59
CA THR A 120 0.21 -13.99 -18.02
C THR A 120 1.47 -14.72 -17.58
N LEU A 121 1.29 -15.82 -16.85
CA LEU A 121 2.38 -16.74 -16.52
C LEU A 121 3.22 -17.10 -17.77
N GLU A 122 2.57 -17.26 -18.92
CA GLU A 122 3.21 -17.63 -20.18
C GLU A 122 3.99 -16.47 -20.82
N THR A 123 3.43 -15.25 -20.80
CA THR A 123 4.02 -14.10 -21.53
C THR A 123 5.07 -13.33 -20.72
N MET A 124 5.04 -13.42 -19.39
CA MET A 124 5.87 -12.57 -18.53
C MET A 124 7.37 -12.86 -18.65
N ARG A 125 7.77 -14.10 -18.93
CA ARG A 125 9.18 -14.44 -19.13
C ARG A 125 9.78 -13.69 -20.31
N ASP A 126 9.09 -13.72 -21.45
CA ASP A 126 9.53 -13.05 -22.67
C ASP A 126 9.53 -11.53 -22.51
N ARG A 127 8.54 -10.99 -21.78
CA ARG A 127 8.52 -9.57 -21.43
C ARG A 127 9.77 -9.18 -20.64
N VAL A 128 10.09 -9.89 -19.56
CA VAL A 128 11.26 -9.59 -18.73
C VAL A 128 12.55 -9.69 -19.55
N ALA A 129 12.67 -10.69 -20.43
CA ALA A 129 13.81 -10.78 -21.35
C ALA A 129 13.93 -9.56 -22.29
N LYS A 130 12.79 -9.00 -22.74
CA LYS A 130 12.75 -7.86 -23.66
C LYS A 130 13.00 -6.51 -23.00
N VAL A 131 12.42 -6.26 -21.83
CA VAL A 131 12.43 -4.93 -21.18
C VAL A 131 13.26 -4.84 -19.90
N GLY A 132 13.79 -5.97 -19.43
CA GLY A 132 14.47 -6.09 -18.14
C GLY A 132 13.51 -6.17 -16.95
N ASP A 133 14.06 -6.19 -15.75
CA ASP A 133 13.29 -6.01 -14.51
C ASP A 133 13.08 -4.52 -14.23
N LEU A 134 11.85 -4.05 -14.45
CA LEU A 134 11.46 -2.65 -14.25
C LEU A 134 11.38 -2.24 -12.77
N THR A 135 11.65 -3.15 -11.84
CA THR A 135 11.69 -2.89 -10.39
C THR A 135 13.08 -3.10 -9.78
N ALA A 136 14.09 -3.44 -10.58
CA ALA A 136 15.43 -3.80 -10.10
C ALA A 136 16.10 -2.71 -9.26
N ASP A 137 15.85 -1.45 -9.59
CA ASP A 137 16.46 -0.28 -8.96
C ASP A 137 15.55 0.44 -7.95
N ILE A 138 14.35 -0.10 -7.66
CA ILE A 138 13.33 0.59 -6.86
C ILE A 138 13.87 1.06 -5.50
N TRP A 139 14.72 0.25 -4.87
CA TRP A 139 15.30 0.58 -3.56
C TRP A 139 16.42 1.61 -3.62
N GLN A 140 16.99 1.88 -4.79
CA GLN A 140 18.05 2.88 -4.97
C GLN A 140 17.46 4.30 -5.00
N HIS A 141 16.18 4.43 -5.33
CA HIS A 141 15.46 5.70 -5.48
C HIS A 141 14.62 6.08 -4.26
N ARG A 142 15.00 5.67 -3.04
CA ARG A 142 14.20 6.03 -1.84
C ARG A 142 14.13 7.55 -1.63
N ALA A 143 12.92 8.07 -1.45
CA ALA A 143 12.69 9.49 -1.13
C ALA A 143 12.42 9.72 0.37
N ASP A 144 12.89 10.85 0.89
CA ASP A 144 12.54 11.36 2.23
C ASP A 144 11.17 12.07 2.14
N LEU A 145 10.19 11.58 2.91
CA LEU A 145 8.84 12.16 2.92
C LEU A 145 8.72 13.38 3.83
N LYS A 146 9.54 13.54 4.87
CA LYS A 146 9.34 14.57 5.91
C LYS A 146 9.27 15.98 5.34
N PRO A 147 10.14 16.41 4.40
CA PRO A 147 10.05 17.76 3.82
C PRO A 147 8.73 18.00 3.07
N LEU A 148 8.14 16.94 2.51
CA LEU A 148 6.96 17.03 1.65
C LEU A 148 5.65 17.17 2.43
N PHE A 149 5.64 16.93 3.75
CA PHE A 149 4.47 17.20 4.59
C PHE A 149 4.07 18.67 4.49
N LYS A 150 5.04 19.58 4.53
CA LYS A 150 4.79 21.03 4.39
C LYS A 150 4.26 21.39 3.01
N THR A 151 4.79 20.79 1.95
CA THR A 151 4.31 20.96 0.57
C THR A 151 2.83 20.58 0.45
N LEU A 152 2.41 19.51 1.13
CA LEU A 152 1.02 19.06 1.19
C LEU A 152 0.19 19.74 2.31
N LYS A 153 0.70 20.82 2.92
CA LYS A 153 0.05 21.57 4.01
C LYS A 153 -0.34 20.69 5.22
N LEU A 154 0.39 19.61 5.44
CA LEU A 154 0.28 18.75 6.60
C LEU A 154 1.17 19.27 7.73
N LYS A 155 0.75 19.06 8.99
CA LYS A 155 1.65 19.21 10.14
C LYS A 155 2.83 18.25 10.01
N ASP A 156 3.99 18.64 10.54
CA ASP A 156 5.19 17.81 10.56
C ASP A 156 4.90 16.40 11.11
N PRO A 157 5.54 15.35 10.57
CA PRO A 157 5.27 13.98 10.99
C PRO A 157 5.83 13.70 12.38
N VAL A 158 5.12 12.86 13.13
CA VAL A 158 5.68 12.29 14.36
C VAL A 158 6.69 11.21 13.99
N VAL A 159 7.96 11.46 14.30
CA VAL A 159 9.03 10.47 14.19
C VAL A 159 9.05 9.70 15.51
N ASP A 160 8.81 8.39 15.46
CA ASP A 160 8.98 7.51 16.62
C ASP A 160 10.43 6.99 16.60
N ASP A 161 11.24 7.50 17.52
CA ASP A 161 12.64 7.14 17.77
C ASP A 161 12.82 5.69 18.25
N ARG A 162 11.72 4.98 18.55
CA ARG A 162 11.71 3.53 18.80
C ARG A 162 11.51 2.71 17.53
N VAL A 163 11.15 3.33 16.41
CA VAL A 163 11.27 2.73 15.07
C VAL A 163 12.75 2.69 14.75
N LEU A 164 13.36 1.53 14.97
CA LEU A 164 14.69 1.28 14.42
C LEU A 164 14.56 1.23 12.89
N VAL A 165 14.73 2.40 12.27
CA VAL A 165 14.98 2.55 10.85
C VAL A 165 16.17 1.66 10.54
N ARG A 166 16.00 0.66 9.67
CA ARG A 166 17.14 -0.11 9.18
C ARG A 166 18.06 0.91 8.49
N PRO A 167 19.27 1.22 9.00
CA PRO A 167 20.15 2.12 8.30
C PRO A 167 20.40 1.60 6.88
N SER A 168 20.59 2.51 5.93
CA SER A 168 21.00 2.18 4.57
C SER A 168 22.41 1.56 4.53
N ARG A 169 23.19 1.74 5.59
CA ARG A 169 24.47 1.06 5.86
C ARG A 169 24.26 -0.24 6.66
N PRO A 170 25.23 -1.18 6.62
CA PRO A 170 25.26 -2.29 7.56
C PRO A 170 25.15 -1.82 9.01
N TRP A 171 24.47 -2.62 9.83
CA TRP A 171 24.26 -2.32 11.23
C TRP A 171 25.55 -2.50 12.00
N THR A 172 25.87 -1.58 12.91
CA THR A 172 26.92 -1.82 13.89
C THR A 172 26.48 -2.91 14.88
N GLU A 173 27.43 -3.53 15.57
CA GLU A 173 27.09 -4.54 16.58
C GLU A 173 26.18 -3.99 17.69
N ASP A 174 26.36 -2.73 18.07
CA ASP A 174 25.53 -2.08 19.09
C ASP A 174 24.10 -1.81 18.62
N GLU A 175 23.92 -1.44 17.35
CA GLU A 175 22.58 -1.33 16.77
C GLU A 175 21.92 -2.72 16.70
N GLN A 176 22.67 -3.77 16.31
CA GLN A 176 22.13 -5.14 16.26
C GLN A 176 21.75 -5.64 17.66
N ARG A 177 22.55 -5.30 18.67
CA ARG A 177 22.29 -5.61 20.09
C ARG A 177 21.03 -4.89 20.57
N ALA A 178 20.93 -3.59 20.32
CA ALA A 178 19.76 -2.78 20.66
C ALA A 178 18.47 -3.27 19.98
N TRP A 179 18.55 -3.74 18.72
CA TRP A 179 17.42 -4.36 18.04
C TRP A 179 16.99 -5.68 18.69
N ARG A 180 17.95 -6.55 19.01
CA ARG A 180 17.69 -7.82 19.69
C ARG A 180 17.08 -7.63 21.08
N GLU A 181 17.51 -6.61 21.82
CA GLU A 181 17.02 -6.30 23.16
C GLU A 181 15.64 -5.65 23.13
N ARG A 182 15.40 -4.68 22.23
CA ARG A 182 14.08 -4.03 22.06
C ARG A 182 13.04 -4.98 21.48
N GLY A 183 13.43 -5.92 20.60
CA GLY A 183 12.54 -6.94 20.03
C GLY A 183 11.93 -7.89 21.06
N ARG A 184 12.56 -8.04 22.25
CA ARG A 184 12.05 -8.86 23.35
C ARG A 184 11.02 -8.16 24.25
N GLY A 185 10.87 -6.83 24.12
CA GLY A 185 10.00 -6.03 25.01
C GLY A 185 9.03 -5.08 24.32
N SER A 186 9.08 -4.93 22.99
CA SER A 186 8.29 -3.90 22.33
C SER A 186 6.86 -4.34 22.00
N SER A 187 5.89 -3.49 22.34
CA SER A 187 4.46 -3.62 22.02
C SER A 187 4.13 -3.46 20.53
N TRP A 188 5.12 -3.58 19.65
CA TRP A 188 5.00 -3.42 18.20
C TRP A 188 3.93 -4.32 17.56
N ASN A 189 3.57 -5.43 18.20
CA ASN A 189 2.55 -6.39 17.74
C ASN A 189 1.19 -6.29 18.46
N ARG A 190 1.00 -5.38 19.41
CA ARG A 190 -0.31 -5.17 20.05
C ARG A 190 -0.97 -3.93 19.48
N GLY A 191 -1.37 -4.02 18.21
CA GLY A 191 -2.62 -3.40 17.83
C GLY A 191 -3.68 -3.93 18.79
N THR A 192 -4.25 -3.07 19.62
CA THR A 192 -5.36 -3.43 20.51
C THR A 192 -6.61 -3.64 19.67
N SER A 193 -6.64 -4.71 18.87
CA SER A 193 -7.87 -5.40 18.51
C SER A 193 -8.01 -6.60 19.45
N ARG A 194 -8.20 -6.33 20.75
CA ARG A 194 -8.88 -7.32 21.57
C ARG A 194 -10.33 -7.31 21.14
N ARG A 195 -10.65 -8.17 20.17
CA ARG A 195 -12.01 -8.70 20.05
C ARG A 195 -12.31 -9.29 21.43
N PRO A 196 -13.37 -8.85 22.14
CA PRO A 196 -13.67 -9.44 23.44
C PRO A 196 -13.87 -10.95 23.23
N PRO A 197 -13.31 -11.81 24.11
CA PRO A 197 -13.57 -13.24 24.03
C PRO A 197 -15.08 -13.45 24.13
N LYS A 198 -15.62 -14.34 23.27
CA LYS A 198 -16.98 -14.84 23.45
C LYS A 198 -17.03 -15.47 24.83
N SER A 199 -17.73 -14.85 25.76
CA SER A 199 -18.12 -15.51 27.01
C SER A 199 -19.10 -16.61 26.64
N GLU A 200 -18.60 -17.85 26.64
CA GLU A 200 -19.42 -19.02 26.93
C GLU A 200 -19.83 -18.94 28.40
N GLU A 201 -21.10 -18.67 28.65
CA GLU A 201 -21.88 -18.97 29.86
C GLU A 201 -23.31 -18.49 29.49
N ARG A 202 -24.40 -19.25 29.55
CA ARG A 202 -24.73 -20.48 30.28
C ARG A 202 -25.81 -21.23 29.49
N LYS A 203 -25.71 -22.55 29.48
CA LYS A 203 -26.88 -23.44 29.42
C LYS A 203 -27.70 -23.15 30.67
N ASP A 204 -28.99 -22.89 30.49
CA ASP A 204 -30.10 -23.30 31.37
C ASP A 204 -31.35 -22.48 31.02
N ALA A 205 -32.20 -23.07 30.16
CA ALA A 205 -33.63 -22.78 30.12
C ALA A 205 -34.30 -24.08 29.64
N GLY A 206 -35.06 -24.70 30.54
CA GLY A 206 -35.74 -25.98 30.33
C GLY A 206 -36.86 -25.92 29.29
N PRO A 207 -37.48 -27.06 28.96
CA PRO A 207 -38.51 -27.13 27.94
C PRO A 207 -39.80 -26.45 28.43
N ALA A 208 -40.30 -25.51 27.65
CA ALA A 208 -41.66 -25.00 27.80
C ALA A 208 -42.63 -25.99 27.15
N GLU A 209 -43.48 -26.58 27.98
CA GLU A 209 -44.75 -27.20 27.60
C GLU A 209 -45.58 -26.21 26.79
N ASN A 210 -46.25 -26.71 25.74
CA ASN A 210 -47.48 -26.12 25.26
C ASN A 210 -48.51 -27.24 25.13
N SER A 211 -49.46 -27.18 26.06
CA SER A 211 -50.79 -27.78 26.00
C SER A 211 -51.66 -27.10 24.95
N ASP A 212 -52.58 -27.89 24.40
CA ASP A 212 -53.77 -27.59 23.59
C ASP A 212 -53.59 -27.22 22.10
#